data_AF-A0A964CZA9-F1
#
_entry.id   AF-A0A964CZA9-F1
#
_cell.length_a   1.000
_cell.length_b   1.000
_cell.length_c   1.000
_cell.angle_alpha   90.00
_cell.angle_beta   90.00
_cell.angle_gamma   90.00
#
_symmetry.space_group_name_H-M   'P 1'
#
loop_
_entity.id
_entity.type
_entity.pdbx_description
1 polymer ?
#
loop_
_entity_poly.entity_id
_entity_poly.type
_entity_poly.pdbx_seq_one_letter_code
_entity_poly.pdbx_strand_id
1 'polypeptide(L)'
;MQIAPNEIFAGYTFDTAAGEIRIPLTSLPGLSEAEANATTGNGMEVIRQIVDRTHSALTALAPTARPTKATVTKPNPSIASGLNVAPGTLRQSYNLAFDLMPVALELASEV
;
A
#
# COMPACT_ATOMS: atom_id res chain seq x y z
N MET A 1 2.02 -17.96 -5.02
CA MET A 1 1.88 -17.16 -6.24
C MET A 1 2.46 -15.77 -5.97
N GLN A 2 3.22 -15.23 -6.90
CA GLN A 2 3.83 -13.90 -6.79
C GLN A 2 2.92 -12.87 -7.48
N ILE A 3 2.80 -11.66 -6.91
CA ILE A 3 2.12 -10.52 -7.51
C ILE A 3 3.18 -9.48 -7.86
N ALA A 4 3.13 -8.96 -9.08
CA ALA A 4 4.01 -7.91 -9.56
C ALA A 4 3.56 -6.53 -9.03
N PRO A 5 4.48 -5.58 -8.80
CA PRO A 5 4.13 -4.22 -8.37
C PRO A 5 3.12 -3.53 -9.28
N ASN A 6 3.20 -3.75 -10.60
CA ASN A 6 2.27 -3.16 -11.57
C ASN A 6 0.83 -3.67 -11.45
N GLU A 7 0.61 -4.84 -10.83
CA GLU A 7 -0.74 -5.35 -10.53
C GLU A 7 -1.38 -4.60 -9.35
N ILE A 8 -0.54 -4.03 -8.47
CA ILE A 8 -0.99 -3.22 -7.33
C ILE A 8 -1.03 -1.73 -7.71
N PHE A 9 0.01 -1.23 -8.37
CA PHE A 9 0.17 0.17 -8.74
C PHE A 9 0.40 0.28 -10.25
N ALA A 10 -0.65 0.60 -11.00
CA ALA A 10 -0.55 0.72 -12.45
C ALA A 10 0.47 1.80 -12.84
N GLY A 11 1.40 1.47 -13.73
CA GLY A 11 2.47 2.38 -14.15
C GLY A 11 3.61 2.51 -13.15
N TYR A 12 3.70 1.58 -12.19
CA TYR A 12 4.88 1.44 -11.33
C TYR A 12 6.14 1.31 -12.17
N THR A 13 7.16 2.07 -11.78
CA THR A 13 8.51 1.98 -12.36
C THR A 13 9.57 1.96 -11.26
N PHE A 14 10.70 1.32 -11.58
CA PHE A 14 11.92 1.36 -10.78
C PHE A 14 13.01 2.02 -11.63
N ASP A 15 13.43 3.21 -11.22
CA ASP A 15 14.55 3.92 -11.83
C ASP A 15 15.84 3.35 -11.23
N THR A 16 16.51 2.47 -11.98
CA THR A 16 17.72 1.78 -11.53
C THR A 16 18.90 2.72 -11.33
N ALA A 17 18.94 3.84 -12.07
CA ALA A 17 20.03 4.80 -11.97
C ALA A 17 19.89 5.67 -10.71
N ALA A 18 18.67 6.06 -10.38
CA ALA A 18 18.37 6.84 -9.17
C ALA A 18 18.13 5.97 -7.92
N GLY A 19 17.89 4.66 -8.09
CA GLY A 19 17.46 3.78 -7.01
C GLY A 19 16.06 4.12 -6.49
N GLU A 20 15.21 4.71 -7.34
CA GLU A 20 13.92 5.25 -6.95
C GLU A 20 12.76 4.35 -7.39
N ILE A 21 11.78 4.22 -6.50
CA ILE A 21 10.48 3.67 -6.83
C ILE A 21 9.55 4.83 -7.18
N ARG A 22 8.88 4.74 -8.33
CA ARG A 22 7.90 5.74 -8.77
C ARG A 22 6.53 5.12 -8.96
N ILE A 23 5.57 5.63 -8.19
CA ILE A 23 4.16 5.26 -8.21
C ILE A 23 3.38 6.44 -8.77
N PRO A 24 2.73 6.33 -9.93
CA PRO A 24 1.93 7.42 -10.49
C PRO A 24 0.77 7.80 -9.56
N LEU A 25 0.48 9.09 -9.41
CA LEU A 25 -0.67 9.55 -8.63
C LEU A 25 -2.00 8.97 -9.13
N THR A 26 -2.12 8.72 -10.43
CA THR A 26 -3.29 8.07 -11.04
C THR A 26 -3.53 6.65 -10.52
N SER A 27 -2.52 6.01 -9.94
CA SER A 27 -2.65 4.69 -9.29
C SER A 27 -3.16 4.77 -7.83
N LEU A 28 -3.24 5.98 -7.28
CA LEU A 28 -3.70 6.31 -5.92
C LEU A 28 -4.84 7.34 -5.99
N PRO A 29 -6.05 6.96 -6.47
CA PRO A 29 -7.11 7.90 -6.82
C PRO A 29 -7.65 8.74 -5.67
N GLY A 30 -7.38 8.37 -4.41
CA GLY A 30 -7.76 9.16 -3.24
C GLY A 30 -6.68 10.13 -2.76
N LEU A 31 -5.51 10.17 -3.41
CA LEU A 31 -4.39 11.05 -3.05
C LEU A 31 -4.33 12.25 -4.00
N SER A 32 -4.38 13.47 -3.47
CA SER A 32 -4.23 14.69 -4.26
C SER A 32 -2.76 15.11 -4.43
N GLU A 33 -2.48 15.98 -5.42
CA GLU A 33 -1.15 16.58 -5.60
C GLU A 33 -0.69 17.36 -4.36
N ALA A 34 -1.61 18.02 -3.66
CA ALA A 34 -1.31 18.76 -2.43
C ALA A 34 -0.84 17.83 -1.31
N GLU A 35 -1.49 16.67 -1.15
CA GLU A 35 -1.14 15.67 -0.15
C GLU A 35 0.15 14.92 -0.52
N ALA A 36 0.43 14.76 -1.82
CA ALA A 36 1.64 14.12 -2.34
C ALA A 36 2.86 15.05 -2.45
N ASN A 37 2.70 16.34 -2.11
CA ASN A 37 3.79 17.30 -2.19
C ASN A 37 4.96 16.89 -1.28
N ALA A 38 6.18 16.87 -1.81
CA ALA A 38 7.36 16.39 -1.08
C ALA A 38 7.75 17.26 0.14
N THR A 39 7.27 18.50 0.22
CA THR A 39 7.64 19.46 1.27
C THR A 39 6.46 19.79 2.19
N THR A 40 5.26 19.90 1.64
CA THR A 40 4.06 20.34 2.38
C THR A 40 2.99 19.26 2.48
N GLY A 41 3.22 18.11 1.87
CA GLY A 41 2.26 17.02 1.80
C GLY A 41 2.04 16.35 3.15
N ASN A 42 1.02 15.48 3.19
CA ASN A 42 0.69 14.70 4.36
C ASN A 42 1.15 13.25 4.15
N GLY A 43 2.31 12.91 4.70
CA GLY A 43 2.85 11.55 4.59
C GLY A 43 1.92 10.47 5.16
N MET A 44 1.06 10.80 6.13
CA MET A 44 0.08 9.85 6.65
C MET A 44 -1.03 9.53 5.64
N GLU A 45 -1.43 10.52 4.85
CA GLU A 45 -2.41 10.32 3.78
C GLU A 45 -1.81 9.50 2.64
N VAL A 46 -0.54 9.75 2.28
CA VAL A 46 0.20 8.92 1.32
C VAL A 46 0.22 7.45 1.77
N ILE A 47 0.57 7.19 3.03
CA ILE A 47 0.58 5.83 3.60
C ILE A 47 -0.82 5.21 3.56
N ARG A 48 -1.85 5.97 3.98
CA ARG A 48 -3.24 5.49 3.99
C ARG A 48 -3.70 5.07 2.60
N GLN A 49 -3.39 5.85 1.58
CA GLN A 49 -3.75 5.58 0.19
C GLN A 49 -3.00 4.38 -0.38
N ILE A 50 -1.72 4.22 -0.05
CA ILE A 50 -0.93 3.02 -0.42
C ILE A 50 -1.57 1.75 0.16
N VAL A 51 -1.93 1.77 1.44
CA VAL A 51 -2.58 0.64 2.10
C VAL A 51 -3.96 0.36 1.50
N ASP A 52 -4.77 1.39 1.29
CA ASP A 52 -6.10 1.26 0.69
C ASP A 52 -6.03 0.68 -0.72
N ARG A 53 -5.08 1.14 -1.54
CA ARG A 53 -4.84 0.61 -2.88
C ARG A 53 -4.39 -0.84 -2.84
N THR A 54 -3.47 -1.18 -1.93
CA THR A 54 -2.99 -2.56 -1.74
C THR A 54 -4.14 -3.49 -1.37
N HIS A 55 -4.97 -3.11 -0.39
CA HIS A 55 -6.14 -3.88 0.00
C HIS A 55 -7.13 -4.04 -1.18
N SER A 56 -7.41 -2.96 -1.91
CA SER A 56 -8.32 -2.98 -3.06
C SER A 56 -7.81 -3.91 -4.17
N ALA A 57 -6.51 -3.86 -4.49
CA ALA A 57 -5.91 -4.71 -5.51
C ALA A 57 -6.00 -6.20 -5.13
N LEU A 58 -5.66 -6.56 -3.89
CA LEU A 58 -5.67 -7.94 -3.43
C LEU A 58 -7.08 -8.53 -3.30
N THR A 59 -8.04 -7.71 -2.85
CA THR A 59 -9.44 -8.17 -2.72
C THR A 59 -10.14 -8.33 -4.07
N ALA A 60 -9.73 -7.59 -5.10
CA ALA A 60 -10.24 -7.73 -6.46
C ALA A 60 -9.81 -9.03 -7.15
N LEU A 61 -8.73 -9.67 -6.69
CA LEU A 61 -8.29 -10.97 -7.21
C LEU A 61 -9.26 -12.08 -6.79
N ALA A 62 -9.44 -13.06 -7.69
CA ALA A 62 -10.17 -14.28 -7.39
C ALA A 62 -9.56 -14.96 -6.14
N PRO A 63 -10.35 -15.62 -5.26
CA PRO A 63 -9.83 -16.18 -4.02
C PRO A 63 -8.63 -17.11 -4.20
N THR A 64 -8.62 -17.92 -5.26
CA THR A 64 -7.52 -18.84 -5.62
C THR A 64 -6.26 -18.14 -6.13
N ALA A 65 -6.38 -16.89 -6.58
CA ALA A 65 -5.31 -16.03 -7.07
C ALA A 65 -4.86 -15.02 -6.00
N ARG A 66 -5.32 -15.11 -4.75
CA ARG A 66 -4.80 -14.24 -3.69
C ARG A 66 -3.47 -14.80 -3.17
N PRO A 67 -2.49 -13.96 -2.80
CA PRO A 67 -1.28 -14.44 -2.16
C PRO A 67 -1.65 -15.07 -0.82
N THR A 68 -1.27 -16.33 -0.62
CA THR A 68 -1.51 -17.03 0.65
C THR A 68 -0.61 -16.53 1.78
N LYS A 69 0.43 -15.77 1.45
CA LYS A 69 1.45 -15.22 2.34
C LYS A 69 1.26 -13.74 2.65
N ALA A 70 0.10 -13.18 2.31
CA ALA A 70 -0.23 -11.79 2.59
C ALA A 70 -1.63 -11.73 3.20
N THR A 71 -1.74 -11.13 4.38
CA THR A 71 -3.02 -10.80 5.00
C THR A 71 -3.16 -9.28 5.03
N VAL A 72 -4.21 -8.77 4.40
CA VAL A 72 -4.57 -7.35 4.48
C VAL A 72 -6.03 -7.27 4.88
N THR A 73 -6.30 -6.74 6.07
CA THR A 73 -7.67 -6.46 6.50
C THR A 73 -7.85 -4.96 6.68
N LYS A 74 -8.91 -4.45 6.07
CA LYS A 74 -9.40 -3.09 6.29
C LYS A 74 -10.64 -3.18 7.18
N PRO A 75 -10.69 -2.48 8.33
CA PRO A 75 -11.93 -2.35 9.07
C PRO A 75 -12.93 -1.64 8.17
N ASN A 76 -14.15 -2.17 8.13
CA ASN A 76 -15.25 -1.53 7.42
C ASN A 76 -15.34 -0.08 7.93
N PRO A 77 -15.37 0.96 7.07
CA PRO A 77 -15.76 2.27 7.55
C PRO A 77 -17.24 2.14 7.90
N SER A 78 -17.57 1.77 9.15
CA SER A 78 -18.92 1.95 9.68
C SER A 78 -19.12 3.44 9.97
N ILE A 79 -19.00 4.25 8.93
CA ILE A 79 -19.85 5.41 8.75
C ILE A 79 -20.77 4.99 7.61
N ALA A 80 -21.69 4.07 7.94
CA ALA A 80 -22.93 4.00 7.19
C ALA A 80 -23.47 5.43 7.15
N SER A 81 -23.75 5.91 5.93
CA SER A 81 -24.26 7.25 5.65
C SER A 81 -25.34 7.64 6.68
N GLY A 82 -24.97 8.42 7.69
CA GLY A 82 -25.87 8.71 8.82
C GLY A 82 -25.23 8.84 10.21
N LEU A 83 -23.98 8.42 10.42
CA LEU A 83 -23.28 8.72 11.69
C LEU A 83 -22.73 10.16 11.65
N ASN A 84 -23.34 11.06 12.43
CA ASN A 84 -22.75 12.36 12.77
C ASN A 84 -21.50 12.12 13.63
N VAL A 85 -20.38 11.82 12.97
CA VAL A 85 -19.08 11.86 13.63
C VAL A 85 -18.79 13.33 13.86
N ALA A 86 -18.71 13.74 15.14
CA ALA A 86 -18.27 15.10 15.48
C ALA A 86 -16.98 15.42 14.72
N PRO A 87 -16.77 16.66 14.24
CA PRO A 87 -15.53 17.04 13.58
C PRO A 87 -14.36 16.76 14.52
N GLY A 88 -13.70 15.63 14.30
CA GLY A 88 -12.87 14.98 15.28
C GLY A 88 -12.32 13.69 14.69
N THR A 89 -11.00 13.56 14.77
CA THR A 89 -10.15 12.59 14.09
C THR A 89 -10.76 11.18 13.98
N LEU A 90 -11.03 10.74 12.75
CA LEU A 90 -11.36 9.34 12.47
C LEU A 90 -10.08 8.51 12.54
N ARG A 91 -10.01 7.56 13.47
CA ARG A 91 -8.95 6.56 13.49
C ARG A 91 -9.35 5.36 12.65
N GLN A 92 -8.53 5.04 11.65
CA GLN A 92 -8.61 3.81 10.88
C GLN A 92 -7.39 2.96 11.20
N SER A 93 -7.61 1.70 11.56
CA SER A 93 -6.56 0.74 11.92
C SER A 93 -6.47 -0.34 10.86
N TYR A 94 -5.34 -0.49 10.20
CA TYR A 94 -5.14 -1.52 9.19
C TYR A 94 -4.31 -2.66 9.75
N ASN A 95 -4.61 -3.90 9.37
CA ASN A 95 -3.72 -5.04 9.62
C ASN A 95 -3.10 -5.49 8.30
N LEU A 96 -1.77 -5.42 8.22
CA LEU A 96 -0.97 -5.89 7.11
C LEU A 96 0.06 -6.88 7.66
N ALA A 97 0.05 -8.10 7.14
CA ALA A 97 1.02 -9.13 7.45
C ALA A 97 1.54 -9.75 6.16
N PHE A 98 2.85 -9.98 6.10
CA PHE A 98 3.54 -10.61 4.98
C PHE A 98 4.53 -11.64 5.51
N ASP A 99 4.63 -12.80 4.86
CA ASP A 99 5.75 -13.71 5.11
C ASP A 99 7.00 -13.14 4.43
N LEU A 100 8.01 -12.82 5.22
CA LEU A 100 9.33 -12.47 4.69
C LEU A 100 10.11 -13.76 4.42
N MET A 101 10.61 -13.92 3.20
CA MET A 101 11.70 -14.88 2.98
C MET A 101 12.99 -14.22 3.49
N PRO A 102 13.71 -14.83 4.46
CA PRO A 102 15.03 -14.35 4.79
C PRO A 102 15.89 -14.47 3.52
N VAL A 103 16.41 -13.35 3.03
CA VAL A 103 17.52 -13.40 2.09
C VAL A 103 18.64 -14.10 2.84
N ALA A 104 19.11 -15.25 2.33
CA ALA A 104 20.31 -15.84 2.87
C ALA A 104 21.39 -14.75 2.81
N LEU A 105 21.85 -14.27 3.97
CA LEU A 105 23.13 -13.58 4.02
C LEU A 105 24.12 -14.62 3.50
N GLU A 106 24.52 -14.51 2.24
CA GLU A 106 25.75 -15.15 1.82
C GLU A 106 26.82 -14.53 2.71
N LEU A 107 27.23 -15.28 3.73
CA LEU A 107 28.44 -15.00 4.49
C LEU A 107 29.53 -14.91 3.42
N ALA A 108 29.96 -13.68 3.13
CA ALA A 108 31.17 -13.47 2.38
C ALA A 108 32.22 -14.36 3.02
N SER A 109 32.70 -15.33 2.26
CA SER A 109 33.80 -16.18 2.63
C SER A 109 35.02 -15.28 2.70
N GLU A 110 35.27 -14.69 3.87
CA GLU A 110 36.50 -14.00 4.16
C GLU A 110 37.24 -14.70 5.30
N VAL A 111 38.32 -15.36 4.84
CA VAL A 111 39.54 -15.85 5.52
C VAL A 111 39.49 -17.22 6.17
#